data_AF-A0A8S3VL20-F1
#
_entry.id   AF-A0A8S3VL20-F1
#
_cell.length_a   1.000
_cell.length_b   1.000
_cell.length_c   1.000
_cell.angle_alpha   90.00
_cell.angle_beta   90.00
_cell.angle_gamma   90.00
#
_symmetry.space_group_name_H-M   'P 1'
#
loop_
_entity.id
_entity.type
_entity.pdbx_description
1 polymer ?
#
loop_
_entity_poly.entity_id
_entity_poly.type
_entity_poly.pdbx_seq_one_letter_code
_entity_poly.pdbx_strand_id
1 'polypeptide(L)'
;MSLEDKRALKMMESTIAYEDGHFKLGLPWRNENVKLPKNLPLAHARLNQLHRKLSHDPKLHEMYTATVSDYIQKGYAKEVTDVSNESSHIWYLPHHPVTNEHKPGKLGWDNPIPKENEEEWIKWKSTLPEIENISILRCKRRWLREYLPTL
;
A
#
# COMPACT_ATOMS: atom_id res chain seq x y z
N MET A 1 0.70 22.16 -8.22
CA MET A 1 1.35 20.83 -8.32
C MET A 1 2.86 20.99 -8.27
N SER A 2 3.50 20.22 -7.40
CA SER A 2 4.96 20.16 -7.27
C SER A 2 5.62 19.52 -8.51
N LEU A 3 6.94 19.63 -8.62
CA LEU A 3 7.70 18.92 -9.68
C LEU A 3 7.58 17.39 -9.52
N GLU A 4 7.53 16.91 -8.29
CA GLU A 4 7.36 15.49 -7.98
C GLU A 4 5.96 15.00 -8.39
N ASP A 5 4.91 15.80 -8.14
CA ASP A 5 3.53 15.47 -8.54
C ASP A 5 3.42 15.33 -10.07
N LYS A 6 4.03 16.27 -10.81
CA LYS A 6 4.04 16.22 -12.28
C LYS A 6 4.77 14.99 -12.81
N ARG A 7 5.87 14.59 -12.17
CA ARG A 7 6.62 13.37 -12.57
C ARG A 7 5.82 12.11 -12.28
N ALA A 8 5.22 12.01 -11.10
CA ALA A 8 4.39 10.88 -10.71
C ALA A 8 3.18 10.72 -11.63
N LEU A 9 2.49 11.82 -11.96
CA LEU A 9 1.37 11.80 -12.91
C LEU A 9 1.80 11.36 -14.30
N LYS A 10 2.90 11.92 -14.83
CA LYS A 10 3.43 11.50 -16.14
C LYS A 10 3.76 10.00 -16.16
N MET A 11 4.40 9.49 -15.11
CA MET A 11 4.69 8.05 -14.98
C MET A 11 3.41 7.23 -14.97
N MET A 12 2.45 7.62 -14.13
CA MET A 12 1.15 6.97 -14.00
C MET A 12 0.44 6.90 -15.36
N GLU A 13 0.27 8.04 -16.03
CA GLU A 13 -0.37 8.14 -17.35
C GLU A 13 0.34 7.30 -18.42
N SER A 14 1.68 7.26 -18.39
CA SER A 14 2.46 6.50 -19.38
C SER A 14 2.51 4.98 -19.16
N THR A 15 2.19 4.51 -17.95
CA THR A 15 2.36 3.09 -17.56
C THR A 15 1.07 2.41 -17.14
N ILE A 16 -0.03 3.16 -17.02
CA ILE A 16 -1.33 2.59 -16.69
C ILE A 16 -1.80 1.68 -17.84
N ALA A 17 -2.11 0.44 -17.50
CA ALA A 17 -2.65 -0.54 -18.43
C ALA A 17 -3.76 -1.34 -17.72
N TYR A 18 -4.77 -1.77 -18.48
CA TYR A 18 -5.80 -2.68 -17.97
C TYR A 18 -5.61 -4.05 -18.61
N GLU A 19 -5.20 -5.03 -17.80
CA GLU A 19 -4.82 -6.37 -18.25
C GLU A 19 -5.35 -7.40 -17.25
N ASP A 20 -5.88 -8.51 -17.75
CA ASP A 20 -6.37 -9.63 -16.92
C ASP A 20 -7.41 -9.23 -15.86
N GLY A 21 -8.21 -8.20 -16.13
CA GLY A 21 -9.20 -7.68 -15.18
C GLY A 21 -8.64 -6.69 -14.14
N HIS A 22 -7.34 -6.38 -14.19
CA HIS A 22 -6.66 -5.52 -13.22
C HIS A 22 -6.00 -4.31 -13.87
N PHE A 23 -6.02 -3.18 -13.18
CA PHE A 23 -5.17 -2.05 -13.52
C PHE A 23 -3.73 -2.31 -13.07
N LYS A 24 -2.80 -2.27 -14.01
CA LYS A 24 -1.36 -2.32 -13.77
C LYS A 24 -0.82 -0.89 -13.89
N LEU A 25 0.07 -0.52 -12.97
CA LEU A 25 0.67 0.81 -12.92
C LEU A 25 2.17 0.68 -12.66
N GLY A 26 2.98 1.48 -13.36
CA GLY A 26 4.37 1.68 -12.99
C GLY A 26 4.50 2.37 -11.63
N LEU A 27 5.41 1.88 -10.79
CA LEU A 27 5.69 2.53 -9.52
C LEU A 27 6.24 3.94 -9.77
N PRO A 28 5.74 4.97 -9.06
CA PRO A 28 6.12 6.37 -9.28
C PRO A 28 7.48 6.66 -8.63
N TRP A 29 8.54 6.04 -9.14
CA TRP A 29 9.89 6.20 -8.64
C TRP A 29 10.37 7.64 -8.76
N ARG A 30 11.06 8.13 -7.72
CA ARG A 30 11.68 9.46 -7.74
C ARG A 30 12.74 9.59 -8.84
N ASN A 31 13.45 8.49 -9.16
CA ASN A 31 14.48 8.41 -10.21
C ASN A 31 14.16 7.23 -11.13
N GLU A 32 14.49 7.32 -12.43
CA GLU A 32 14.27 6.21 -13.37
C GLU A 32 15.26 5.05 -13.16
N ASN A 33 16.47 5.36 -12.70
CA ASN A 33 17.53 4.38 -12.46
C ASN A 33 17.57 3.94 -10.98
N VAL A 34 16.45 3.47 -10.43
CA VAL A 34 16.42 2.98 -9.04
C VAL A 34 17.26 1.72 -8.93
N LYS A 35 18.21 1.71 -7.99
CA LYS A 35 18.90 0.49 -7.57
C LYS A 35 18.42 0.14 -6.18
N LEU A 36 17.72 -0.98 -6.05
CA LEU A 36 17.27 -1.46 -4.76
C LEU A 36 18.41 -2.21 -4.06
N PRO A 37 18.63 -2.00 -2.74
CA PRO A 37 19.66 -2.73 -2.01
C PRO A 37 19.26 -4.21 -1.91
N LYS A 38 20.25 -5.11 -1.98
CA LYS A 38 20.02 -6.54 -1.75
C LYS A 38 19.58 -6.76 -0.30
N ASN A 39 18.32 -7.10 -0.09
CA ASN A 39 17.73 -7.24 1.25
C ASN A 39 17.33 -8.68 1.63
N LEU A 40 17.69 -9.67 0.81
CA LEU A 40 17.34 -11.08 1.01
C LEU A 40 17.68 -11.60 2.42
N PRO A 41 18.89 -11.37 2.99
CA PRO A 41 19.20 -11.85 4.34
C PRO A 41 18.25 -11.28 5.42
N LEU A 42 17.91 -10.00 5.31
CA LEU A 42 16.99 -9.34 6.24
C LEU A 42 15.56 -9.88 6.09
N ALA A 43 15.09 -10.03 4.85
CA ALA A 43 13.77 -10.58 4.57
C ALA A 43 13.64 -12.01 5.08
N HIS A 44 14.67 -12.83 4.86
CA HIS A 44 14.72 -14.21 5.36
C HIS A 44 14.73 -14.27 6.90
N ALA A 45 15.52 -13.43 7.57
CA ALA A 45 15.51 -13.36 9.03
C ALA A 45 14.13 -12.98 9.60
N ARG A 46 13.43 -12.04 8.96
CA ARG A 46 12.06 -11.65 9.34
C ARG A 46 11.05 -12.77 9.08
N LEU A 47 11.17 -13.50 7.98
CA LEU A 47 10.35 -14.68 7.71
C LEU A 47 10.51 -15.74 8.80
N ASN A 48 11.75 -16.02 9.23
CA ASN A 48 12.00 -16.97 10.32
C ASN A 48 11.40 -16.51 11.66
N GLN A 49 11.39 -15.20 11.93
CA GLN A 49 10.69 -14.65 13.11
C GLN A 49 9.19 -14.84 13.00
N LEU A 50 8.61 -14.59 11.82
CA LEU A 50 7.19 -14.82 11.56
C LEU A 50 6.82 -16.29 11.76
N HIS A 51 7.57 -17.22 11.17
CA HIS A 51 7.34 -18.66 11.34
C HIS A 51 7.30 -19.07 12.82
N ARG A 52 8.26 -18.61 13.63
CA ARG A 52 8.25 -18.86 15.07
C ARG A 52 7.01 -18.26 15.75
N LYS A 53 6.58 -17.05 15.36
CA LYS A 53 5.36 -16.46 15.92
C LYS A 53 4.13 -17.29 15.59
N LEU A 54 3.97 -17.70 14.33
CA LEU A 54 2.84 -18.50 13.88
C LEU A 54 2.84 -19.90 14.51
N SER A 55 4.00 -20.49 14.77
CA SER A 55 4.09 -21.80 15.44
C SER A 55 3.61 -21.77 16.90
N HIS A 56 3.71 -20.62 17.57
CA HIS A 56 3.29 -20.45 18.97
C HIS A 56 1.85 -19.91 19.11
N ASP A 57 1.23 -19.44 18.02
CA ASP A 57 -0.13 -18.90 18.02
C ASP A 57 -0.94 -19.53 16.86
N PRO A 58 -1.60 -20.68 17.12
CA PRO A 58 -2.35 -21.40 16.10
C PRO A 58 -3.48 -20.57 15.46
N LYS A 59 -4.13 -19.70 16.25
CA LYS A 59 -5.22 -18.85 15.77
C LYS A 59 -4.71 -17.79 14.80
N LEU A 60 -3.59 -17.15 15.13
CA LEU A 60 -2.93 -16.20 14.23
C LEU A 60 -2.46 -16.90 12.95
N HIS A 61 -1.94 -18.12 13.06
CA HIS A 61 -1.52 -18.92 11.91
C HIS A 61 -2.67 -19.19 10.94
N GLU A 62 -3.80 -19.67 11.44
CA GLU A 62 -4.99 -19.90 10.62
C GLU A 62 -5.43 -18.62 9.87
N MET A 63 -5.56 -17.50 10.59
CA MET A 63 -5.94 -16.22 9.99
C MET A 63 -4.94 -15.71 8.95
N TYR A 64 -3.64 -15.87 9.23
CA TYR A 64 -2.58 -15.45 8.33
C TYR A 64 -2.60 -16.28 7.04
N THR A 65 -2.67 -17.61 7.15
CA THR A 65 -2.73 -18.52 6.00
C THR A 65 -3.96 -18.24 5.14
N ALA A 66 -5.13 -18.08 5.75
CA ALA A 66 -6.35 -17.73 5.03
C ALA A 66 -6.19 -16.41 4.24
N THR A 67 -5.56 -15.39 4.84
CA THR A 67 -5.33 -14.09 4.17
C THR A 67 -4.37 -14.23 2.98
N VAL A 68 -3.27 -14.96 3.13
CA VAL A 68 -2.30 -15.15 2.04
C VAL A 68 -2.90 -15.98 0.90
N SER A 69 -3.66 -17.03 1.23
CA SER A 69 -4.38 -17.83 0.23
C SER A 69 -5.41 -16.99 -0.54
N ASP A 70 -6.15 -16.11 0.13
CA ASP A 70 -7.09 -15.18 -0.51
C ASP A 70 -6.38 -14.26 -1.51
N TYR A 71 -5.20 -13.73 -1.16
CA TYR A 71 -4.41 -12.90 -2.09
C TYR A 71 -3.96 -13.68 -3.33
N ILE A 72 -3.58 -14.94 -3.17
CA ILE A 72 -3.19 -15.80 -4.29
C ILE A 72 -4.40 -16.12 -5.16
N GLN A 73 -5.53 -16.50 -4.56
CA GLN A 73 -6.76 -16.83 -5.27
C GLN A 73 -7.31 -15.64 -6.07
N LYS A 74 -7.23 -14.43 -5.53
CA LYS A 74 -7.66 -13.18 -6.20
C LYS A 74 -6.65 -12.68 -7.23
N GLY A 75 -5.50 -13.33 -7.40
CA GLY A 75 -4.46 -12.91 -8.34
C GLY A 75 -3.62 -11.71 -7.88
N TYR A 76 -3.76 -11.27 -6.62
CA TYR A 76 -2.95 -10.19 -6.06
C TYR A 76 -1.51 -10.62 -5.76
N ALA A 77 -1.30 -11.92 -5.54
CA ALA A 77 0.01 -12.53 -5.35
C ALA A 77 0.13 -13.79 -6.20
N LYS A 78 1.35 -14.12 -6.63
CA LYS A 78 1.65 -15.40 -7.28
C LYS A 78 2.92 -16.01 -6.69
N GLU A 79 3.01 -17.33 -6.73
CA GLU A 79 4.26 -18.01 -6.46
C GLU A 79 5.29 -17.67 -7.56
N VAL A 80 6.52 -17.39 -7.14
CA VAL A 80 7.62 -17.05 -8.05
C VAL A 80 8.53 -18.27 -8.16
N THR A 81 8.46 -18.99 -9.28
CA THR A 81 9.25 -20.20 -9.54
C THR A 81 10.61 -19.90 -10.16
N ASP A 82 10.76 -18.75 -10.81
CA ASP A 82 11.97 -18.38 -11.54
C ASP A 82 12.45 -16.99 -11.08
N VAL A 83 13.34 -16.99 -10.09
CA VAL A 83 14.00 -15.78 -9.61
C VAL A 83 15.29 -15.64 -10.41
N SER A 84 15.19 -15.18 -11.66
CA SER A 84 16.42 -14.87 -12.41
C SER A 84 17.16 -13.77 -11.66
N ASN A 85 18.38 -14.07 -11.21
CA ASN A 85 19.25 -13.13 -10.48
C ASN A 85 19.67 -11.90 -11.33
N GLU A 86 19.18 -11.79 -12.56
CA GLU A 86 19.54 -10.77 -13.54
C GLU A 86 18.71 -9.48 -13.40
N SER A 87 17.60 -9.53 -12.68
CA SER A 87 16.80 -8.34 -12.39
C SER A 87 17.46 -7.49 -11.30
N SER A 88 17.90 -6.27 -11.68
CA SER A 88 18.41 -5.25 -10.74
C SER A 88 17.35 -4.68 -9.79
N HIS A 89 16.09 -5.10 -9.92
CA HIS A 89 14.93 -4.58 -9.21
C HIS A 89 14.26 -5.60 -8.27
N ILE A 90 14.96 -6.68 -7.89
CA ILE A 90 14.42 -7.61 -6.89
C ILE A 90 14.64 -7.05 -5.49
N TRP A 91 13.52 -6.85 -4.78
CA TRP A 91 13.52 -6.46 -3.37
C TRP A 91 12.37 -7.17 -2.66
N TYR A 92 12.69 -7.82 -1.56
CA TYR A 92 11.75 -8.67 -0.83
C TYR A 92 11.00 -7.84 0.21
N LEU A 93 9.67 -7.74 0.10
CA LEU A 93 8.84 -7.09 1.11
C LEU A 93 8.72 -7.98 2.36
N PRO A 94 9.26 -7.56 3.53
CA PRO A 94 9.04 -8.30 4.75
C PRO A 94 7.60 -8.06 5.19
N HIS A 95 6.79 -9.10 5.20
CA HIS A 95 5.39 -9.02 5.61
C HIS A 95 5.24 -9.46 7.07
N HIS A 96 4.23 -8.91 7.75
CA HIS A 96 3.85 -9.31 9.09
C HIS A 96 2.33 -9.22 9.24
N PRO A 97 1.70 -10.12 10.01
CA PRO A 97 0.28 -10.02 10.29
C PRO A 97 0.00 -8.75 11.10
N VAL A 98 -1.03 -8.03 10.70
CA VAL A 98 -1.62 -6.91 11.45
C VAL A 98 -2.98 -7.37 11.95
N THR A 99 -3.14 -7.39 13.27
CA THR A 99 -4.40 -7.69 13.95
C THR A 99 -4.96 -6.41 14.55
N ASN A 100 -6.28 -6.29 14.57
CA ASN A 100 -6.97 -5.19 15.23
C ASN A 100 -8.12 -5.78 16.05
N GLU A 101 -8.01 -5.68 17.37
CA GLU A 101 -8.99 -6.21 18.32
C GLU A 101 -10.36 -5.53 18.20
N HIS A 102 -10.38 -4.26 17.76
CA HIS A 102 -11.61 -3.49 17.53
C HIS A 102 -12.23 -3.73 16.15
N LYS A 103 -11.59 -4.55 15.29
CA LYS A 103 -12.15 -4.96 14.00
C LYS A 103 -12.07 -6.48 13.84
N PRO A 104 -12.79 -7.25 14.70
CA PRO A 104 -12.86 -8.69 14.53
C PRO A 104 -13.48 -9.00 13.15
N GLY A 105 -12.81 -9.82 12.36
CA GLY A 105 -13.34 -10.30 11.08
C GLY A 105 -13.08 -9.44 9.83
N LYS A 106 -12.18 -8.43 9.88
CA LYS A 106 -11.70 -7.65 8.72
C LYS A 106 -12.78 -7.36 7.66
N LEU A 107 -13.42 -6.21 7.75
CA LEU A 107 -13.99 -5.56 6.56
C LEU A 107 -12.79 -5.12 5.70
N GLY A 108 -12.51 -5.86 4.62
CA GLY A 108 -11.54 -5.45 3.61
C GLY A 108 -11.96 -4.11 3.00
N TRP A 109 -10.99 -3.34 2.50
CA TRP A 109 -11.26 -2.07 1.81
C TRP A 109 -12.22 -2.22 0.63
N ASP A 110 -12.26 -3.43 0.04
CA ASP A 110 -13.11 -3.79 -1.09
C ASP A 110 -14.37 -4.58 -0.69
N ASN A 111 -14.64 -4.75 0.61
CA ASN A 111 -15.87 -5.41 1.04
C ASN A 111 -17.07 -4.45 0.87
N PRO A 112 -18.24 -4.96 0.49
CA PRO A 112 -19.45 -4.15 0.46
C PRO A 112 -19.73 -3.57 1.85
N ILE A 113 -20.14 -2.31 1.87
CA ILE A 113 -20.46 -1.58 3.10
C ILE A 113 -21.61 -2.32 3.80
N PRO A 114 -21.50 -2.62 5.11
CA PRO A 114 -22.61 -3.20 5.86
C PRO A 114 -23.86 -2.34 5.69
N LYS A 115 -25.02 -2.96 5.46
CA LYS A 115 -26.29 -2.24 5.22
C LYS A 115 -26.60 -1.22 6.32
N GLU A 116 -26.23 -1.54 7.56
CA GLU A 116 -26.39 -0.68 8.73
C GLU A 116 -25.64 0.66 8.62
N ASN A 117 -24.55 0.71 7.84
CA ASN A 117 -23.73 1.90 7.61
C ASN A 117 -23.99 2.55 6.24
N GLU A 118 -24.83 1.96 5.39
CA GLU A 118 -25.03 2.40 4.01
C GLU A 118 -25.64 3.81 3.95
N GLU A 119 -26.65 4.08 4.78
CA GLU A 119 -27.31 5.40 4.85
C GLU A 119 -26.34 6.52 5.27
N GLU A 120 -25.54 6.26 6.29
CA GLU A 120 -24.55 7.23 6.79
C GLU A 120 -23.44 7.47 5.77
N TRP A 121 -23.01 6.42 5.07
CA TRP A 121 -22.04 6.53 3.99
C TRP A 121 -22.57 7.31 2.80
N ILE A 122 -23.83 7.09 2.38
CA ILE A 122 -24.47 7.86 1.30
C ILE A 122 -24.55 9.33 1.68
N LYS A 123 -24.94 9.62 2.93
CA LYS A 123 -24.97 10.99 3.45
C LYS A 123 -23.59 11.62 3.39
N TRP A 124 -22.55 10.97 3.91
CA TRP A 124 -21.18 11.47 3.83
C TRP A 124 -20.73 11.69 2.38
N LYS A 125 -20.97 10.71 1.49
CA LYS A 125 -20.62 10.81 0.07
C LYS A 125 -21.30 12.00 -0.62
N SER A 126 -22.54 12.31 -0.26
CA SER A 126 -23.27 13.48 -0.77
C SER A 126 -22.63 14.82 -0.38
N THR A 127 -21.86 14.85 0.72
CA THR A 127 -21.11 16.03 1.17
C THR A 127 -19.74 16.18 0.49
N LEU A 128 -19.27 15.20 -0.29
CA LEU A 128 -17.96 15.27 -0.96
C LEU A 128 -17.77 16.53 -1.83
N PRO A 129 -18.75 17.02 -2.60
CA PRO A 129 -18.59 18.27 -3.35
C PRO A 129 -18.32 19.49 -2.46
N GLU A 130 -18.76 19.47 -1.20
CA GLU A 130 -18.51 20.55 -0.25
C GLU A 130 -17.05 20.59 0.21
N ILE A 131 -16.34 19.46 0.14
CA ILE A 131 -14.91 19.35 0.52
C ILE A 131 -14.04 20.24 -0.37
N GLU A 132 -14.41 20.45 -1.64
CA GLU A 132 -13.69 21.35 -2.54
C GLU A 132 -13.67 22.80 -2.01
N ASN A 133 -14.66 23.17 -1.20
CA ASN A 133 -14.77 24.49 -0.59
C ASN A 133 -14.12 24.59 0.80
N ILE A 134 -13.60 23.48 1.34
CA ILE A 134 -12.93 23.48 2.64
C ILE A 134 -11.52 24.07 2.50
N SER A 135 -11.32 25.25 3.07
CA SER A 135 -9.99 25.86 3.20
C SER A 135 -9.45 25.66 4.62
N ILE A 136 -8.45 24.78 4.75
CA ILE A 136 -7.73 24.60 6.01
C ILE A 136 -6.53 25.53 6.02
N LEU A 137 -6.50 26.50 6.93
CA LEU A 137 -5.33 27.33 7.18
C LEU A 137 -4.16 26.44 7.57
N ARG A 138 -3.25 26.18 6.63
CA ARG A 138 -2.00 25.48 6.92
C ARG A 138 -1.15 26.40 7.78
N CYS A 139 -0.89 26.01 9.03
CA CYS A 139 0.10 26.66 9.87
C CYS A 139 1.46 26.66 9.16
N LYS A 140 1.83 27.77 8.53
CA LYS A 140 3.21 28.02 8.15
C LYS A 140 3.97 28.34 9.44
N ARG A 141 4.72 27.37 9.97
CA ARG A 141 5.67 27.61 11.07
C ARG A 141 6.53 28.82 10.70
N ARG A 142 6.55 29.84 11.56
CA ARG A 142 7.24 31.13 11.37
C ARG A 142 8.72 30.98 10.96
N TRP A 143 9.38 29.93 11.44
CA TRP A 143 10.79 29.60 11.16
C TRP A 143 11.13 29.33 9.68
N LEU A 144 10.15 29.03 8.81
CA LEU A 144 10.44 28.83 7.38
C LEU A 144 10.87 30.12 6.65
N ARG A 145 10.53 31.31 7.17
CA ARG A 145 10.97 32.59 6.60
C ARG A 145 12.35 33.04 7.07
N GLU A 146 12.81 32.59 8.23
CA GLU A 146 14.11 33.00 8.78
C GLU A 146 15.28 32.21 8.19
N TYR A 147 15.03 31.03 7.59
CA TYR A 147 16.11 30.13 7.09
C TYR A 147 16.09 29.83 5.59
N LEU A 148 15.07 30.25 4.84
CA LEU A 148 15.02 30.11 3.37
C LEU A 148 14.52 31.42 2.73
N PRO A 149 15.38 32.42 2.52
CA PRO A 149 15.00 33.74 2.02
C PRO A 149 14.66 33.79 0.52
N THR A 150 14.62 32.67 -0.18
CA THR A 150 14.45 32.63 -1.65
C THR A 150 13.30 31.74 -2.13
N LEU A 151 12.25 31.56 -1.32
CA LEU A 151 10.93 31.10 -1.80
C LEU A 151 9.95 32.26 -1.93
#